data_AF-A0A520IS01-F1
#
_entry.id   AF-A0A520IS01-F1
#
_cell.length_a   1.000
_cell.length_b   1.000
_cell.length_c   1.000
_cell.angle_alpha   90.00
_cell.angle_beta   90.00
_cell.angle_gamma   90.00
#
_symmetry.space_group_name_H-M   'P 1'
#
loop_
_entity.id
_entity.type
_entity.pdbx_description
1 polymer ?
#
loop_
_entity_poly.entity_id
_entity_poly.type
_entity_poly.pdbx_seq_one_letter_code
_entity_poly.pdbx_strand_id
1 'polypeptide(L)' 'MKNTDLKILFFDIGGILLTNGWGHESRKLAAEQFGLDYDEINVLHNFIFNVYEIG' A
#
# COMPACT_ATOMS: atom_id res chain seq x y z
N MET A 1 -28.24 23.78 21.91
CA MET A 1 -28.11 23.18 20.56
C MET A 1 -26.82 22.39 20.52
N LYS A 2 -26.83 21.12 20.09
CA LYS A 2 -25.59 20.35 19.93
C LYS A 2 -24.80 20.97 18.78
N ASN A 3 -23.59 21.45 19.06
CA ASN A 3 -22.69 21.97 18.04
C ASN A 3 -22.27 20.79 17.14
N THR A 4 -22.55 20.90 15.84
CA THR A 4 -22.29 19.88 14.81
C THR A 4 -21.02 20.15 14.01
N ASP A 5 -20.18 21.09 14.45
CA ASP A 5 -18.96 21.44 13.73
C ASP A 5 -17.98 20.27 13.77
N LEU A 6 -17.46 19.94 12.59
CA LEU A 6 -16.57 18.81 12.41
C LEU A 6 -15.17 19.22 12.85
N LYS A 7 -14.71 18.67 13.98
CA LYS A 7 -13.48 19.13 14.65
C LYS A 7 -12.22 18.42 14.19
N ILE A 8 -12.34 17.16 13.78
CA ILE A 8 -11.20 16.30 13.47
C ILE A 8 -11.59 15.39 12.30
N LEU A 9 -10.69 15.28 11.34
CA LEU A 9 -10.78 14.34 10.22
C LEU A 9 -9.53 13.47 10.23
N PHE A 10 -9.74 12.17 10.04
CA PHE A 10 -8.67 11.22 9.79
C PHE A 10 -8.71 10.83 8.34
N PHE A 11 -7.56 10.95 7.67
CA PHE A 11 -7.39 10.53 6.30
C PHE A 11 -6.36 9.41 6.27
N ASP A 12 -6.65 8.40 5.45
CA ASP A 12 -5.63 7.47 5.04
C ASP A 12 -4.65 8.18 4.09
N ILE A 13 -3.45 7.64 3.94
CA ILE A 13 -2.41 8.17 3.07
C ILE A 13 -2.48 7.46 1.72
N GLY A 14 -2.37 6.13 1.72
CA GLY A 14 -2.30 5.33 0.51
C GLY A 14 -3.62 5.28 -0.24
N GLY A 15 -3.64 5.75 -1.48
CA GLY A 15 -4.84 5.77 -2.32
C GLY A 15 -5.84 6.88 -1.98
N ILE A 16 -5.54 7.74 -0.99
CA ILE A 16 -6.35 8.91 -0.63
C ILE A 16 -5.56 10.19 -0.82
N LEU A 17 -4.58 10.45 0.04
CA LEU A 17 -3.76 11.67 -0.04
C LEU A 17 -2.60 11.50 -1.03
N LEU A 18 -2.04 10.29 -1.12
CA LEU A 18 -0.92 9.94 -1.98
C LEU A 18 -1.22 8.62 -2.72
N THR A 19 -0.34 8.23 -3.63
CA THR A 19 -0.36 6.89 -4.21
C THR A 19 0.06 5.84 -3.18
N ASN A 20 -0.33 4.59 -3.42
CA ASN A 20 0.18 3.47 -2.62
C ASN A 20 1.70 3.36 -2.80
N GLY A 21 2.45 3.34 -1.69
CA GLY A 21 3.91 3.29 -1.73
C GLY A 21 4.43 1.97 -2.32
N TRP A 22 3.78 0.84 -2.02
CA TRP A 22 4.23 -0.48 -2.44
C TRP A 22 3.11 -1.36 -2.99
N GLY A 23 2.40 -0.86 -4.02
CA GLY A 23 1.33 -1.57 -4.71
C GLY A 23 1.80 -2.46 -5.87
N HIS A 24 0.85 -3.08 -6.57
CA HIS A 24 1.10 -3.92 -7.76
C HIS A 24 1.96 -3.20 -8.81
N GLU A 25 1.60 -1.96 -9.15
CA GLU A 25 2.30 -1.15 -10.16
C GLU A 25 3.75 -0.85 -9.78
N SER A 26 4.00 -0.41 -8.54
CA SER A 26 5.38 -0.10 -8.12
C SER A 26 6.26 -1.35 -8.00
N ARG A 27 5.68 -2.49 -7.61
CA ARG A 27 6.39 -3.78 -7.66
C ARG A 27 6.74 -4.22 -9.07
N LYS A 28 5.84 -3.98 -10.03
CA LYS A 28 6.09 -4.31 -11.44
C LYS A 28 7.21 -3.46 -12.02
N LEU A 29 7.17 -2.15 -11.77
CA LEU A 29 8.25 -1.24 -12.18
C LEU A 29 9.58 -1.59 -11.52
N ALA A 30 9.58 -1.96 -10.23
CA ALA A 30 10.78 -2.41 -9.55
C ALA A 30 11.32 -3.72 -10.17
N ALA A 31 10.46 -4.68 -10.48
CA ALA A 31 10.86 -5.92 -11.13
C ALA A 31 11.55 -5.65 -12.48
N GLU A 32 10.96 -4.78 -13.31
CA GLU A 32 11.52 -4.36 -14.58
C GLU A 32 12.86 -3.62 -14.41
N GLN A 33 12.94 -2.67 -13.47
CA GLN A 33 14.13 -1.84 -13.25
C GLN A 33 15.32 -2.64 -12.71
N PHE A 34 15.07 -3.63 -11.85
CA PHE A 34 16.12 -4.43 -11.22
C PHE A 34 16.34 -5.79 -11.92
N GLY A 35 15.62 -6.08 -12.99
CA GLY A 35 15.74 -7.34 -13.74
C GLY A 35 15.31 -8.57 -12.93
N LEU A 36 14.26 -8.42 -12.12
CA LEU A 36 13.73 -9.47 -11.25
C LEU A 36 12.48 -10.10 -11.87
N ASP A 37 12.20 -11.35 -11.52
CA ASP A 37 10.94 -12.01 -11.89
C ASP A 37 9.79 -11.40 -11.08
N TYR A 38 8.83 -10.78 -11.79
CA TYR A 38 7.68 -10.16 -11.19
C TYR A 38 6.77 -11.16 -10.46
N ASP A 39 6.57 -12.34 -11.02
CA ASP A 39 5.68 -13.36 -10.44
C ASP A 39 6.30 -13.91 -9.14
N GLU A 40 7.62 -14.08 -9.12
CA GLU A 40 8.37 -14.44 -7.91
C GLU A 40 8.23 -13.35 -6.83
N ILE A 41 8.46 -12.08 -7.17
CA ILE A 41 8.28 -10.96 -6.24
C ILE A 41 6.85 -10.92 -5.71
N ASN A 42 5.84 -11.14 -6.55
CA ASN A 42 4.46 -11.08 -6.14
C ASN A 42 4.10 -12.23 -5.18
N VAL A 43 4.62 -13.44 -5.39
CA VAL A 43 4.47 -14.56 -4.46
C VAL A 43 5.15 -14.25 -3.12
N LEU A 44 6.39 -13.77 -3.14
CA LEU A 44 7.14 -13.41 -1.93
C LEU A 44 6.46 -12.28 -1.16
N HIS A 45 5.94 -11.26 -1.84
CA HIS A 45 5.21 -10.18 -1.22
C HIS A 45 3.95 -10.70 -0.49
N ASN A 46 3.15 -11.56 -1.12
CA ASN A 46 1.98 -12.16 -0.47
C ASN A 46 2.37 -13.03 0.74
N PHE A 47 3.48 -13.76 0.66
CA PHE A 47 3.98 -14.56 1.79
C PHE A 47 4.37 -13.67 2.98
N ILE A 48 5.18 -12.63 2.75
CA ILE A 48 5.65 -11.72 3.80
C ILE A 48 4.50 -10.87 4.38
N PHE A 49 3.59 -10.39 3.53
CA PHE A 49 2.41 -9.63 3.95
C PHE A 49 1.60 -10.39 5.00
N ASN A 50 1.32 -11.68 4.77
CA ASN A 50 0.58 -12.51 5.71
C ASN A 50 1.25 -12.66 7.07
N VAL A 51 2.58 -12.54 7.14
CA VAL A 51 3.35 -12.75 8.37
C VAL A 51 3.45 -11.48 9.21
N TYR A 52 3.58 -10.31 8.57
CA TYR A 52 3.94 -9.06 9.27
C TYR A 52 2.91 -7.95 9.17
N GLU A 53 2.00 -8.00 8.19
CA GLU A 53 1.07 -6.92 7.90
C GLU A 53 -0.41 -7.30 8.13
N ILE A 54 -0.68 -8.59 8.45
CA ILE A 54 -1.97 -9.00 9.01
C ILE A 54 -1.94 -8.72 10.51
N GLY A 55 -2.56 -7.60 10.91
CA GLY A 55 -2.95 -7.28 12.28
C GLY A 55 -4.44 -7.45 12.49
#